data_AF-A0A450YGL1-F1
#
_entry.id   AF-A0A450YGL1-F1
#
_cell.length_a   1.000
_cell.length_b   1.000
_cell.length_c   1.000
_cell.angle_alpha   90.00
_cell.angle_beta   90.00
_cell.angle_gamma   90.00
#
_symmetry.space_group_name_H-M   'P 1'
#
loop_
_entity.id
_entity.type
_entity.pdbx_description
1 polymer ?
#
loop_
_entity_poly.entity_id
_entity_poly.type
_entity_poly.pdbx_seq_one_letter_code
_entity_poly.pdbx_strand_id
1 'polypeptide(L)'
;MTGIEIFPVYPDGQLPKEVDEFPPWTEILDTVEQLSIRGRSRPGFSSGIWRHDVEDALGWLLQLHRCRAETHLYPVKTNPIGSNRYELLYEGMRHKRYLQGNALRNQLAGRNRPSMRDFFSEAAAQTGRLMLLPDNRGQPGSEWGVEVDLTNEETAGDRIVIERLHKTDIIPRFAWLQPTEDVGVFWQLKQQEDACHEPMGMQALVAQLGDPVSVAGLRNEWGAVDEKIEGSARTVIPKMLNSWPLFALQGPPGTGKTTLAAEAIRLMLDEEPHQRILISAQSHYALDNLAERVLETLDKHKNKDFEALRIASNRTSAKVDLSVDKYSIEKLTSRRIGDVEEHCKRSRKNGGLRDELRGIVQEWGDTVGDCGMELRSRLRRASNLVFCTTGAATENYLGSVTSRFLRLGDHRGGRQGLAHGTGHAPDLGGATAGP
;
A
#
# COMPACT_ATOMS: atom_id res chain seq x y z
N MET A 1 -6.95 36.13 -2.09
CA MET A 1 -7.96 35.31 -1.38
C MET A 1 -7.52 33.87 -1.52
N THR A 2 -7.09 33.19 -0.45
CA THR A 2 -6.62 31.80 -0.52
C THR A 2 -7.81 30.84 -0.48
N GLY A 3 -8.46 30.67 -1.62
CA GLY A 3 -9.64 29.81 -1.79
C GLY A 3 -9.31 28.32 -1.88
N ILE A 4 -10.33 27.50 -1.71
CA ILE A 4 -10.33 26.08 -2.11
C ILE A 4 -10.90 26.03 -3.51
N GLU A 5 -10.12 25.48 -4.43
CA GLU A 5 -10.48 25.35 -5.82
C GLU A 5 -11.05 23.95 -6.07
N ILE A 6 -12.14 23.94 -6.82
CA ILE A 6 -12.78 22.72 -7.28
C ILE A 6 -12.40 22.55 -8.74
N PHE A 7 -11.94 21.37 -9.11
CA PHE A 7 -11.78 20.99 -10.50
C PHE A 7 -12.85 19.95 -10.84
N PRO A 8 -14.02 20.38 -11.35
CA PRO A 8 -14.89 19.48 -12.07
C PRO A 8 -14.14 19.12 -13.35
N VAL A 9 -13.88 17.84 -13.57
CA VAL A 9 -13.15 17.45 -14.76
C VAL A 9 -14.16 17.35 -15.89
N TYR A 10 -14.31 18.46 -16.61
CA TYR A 10 -15.31 18.67 -17.63
C TYR A 10 -14.92 17.97 -18.95
N PRO A 11 -15.91 17.58 -19.78
CA PRO A 11 -15.68 16.90 -21.05
C PRO A 11 -14.81 17.66 -22.07
N ASP A 12 -14.54 18.95 -21.83
CA ASP A 12 -13.78 19.80 -22.76
C ASP A 12 -12.30 19.96 -22.35
N GLY A 13 -11.87 19.32 -21.24
CA GLY A 13 -10.46 19.25 -20.82
C GLY A 13 -9.78 20.57 -20.40
N GLN A 14 -10.49 21.70 -20.41
CA GLN A 14 -9.90 23.00 -20.04
C GLN A 14 -10.04 23.31 -18.55
N LEU A 15 -8.89 23.52 -17.90
CA LEU A 15 -8.80 24.13 -16.57
C LEU A 15 -9.29 25.59 -16.62
N PRO A 16 -9.95 26.12 -15.57
CA PRO A 16 -10.34 27.52 -15.51
C PRO A 16 -9.12 28.44 -15.64
N LYS A 17 -9.29 29.61 -16.27
CA LYS A 17 -8.22 30.62 -16.46
C LYS A 17 -7.67 31.24 -15.17
N GLU A 18 -8.20 30.85 -14.01
CA GLU A 18 -7.91 31.43 -12.70
C GLU A 18 -6.78 30.67 -11.95
N VAL A 19 -6.18 29.64 -12.55
CA VAL A 19 -5.17 28.75 -11.96
C VAL A 19 -3.73 29.34 -11.96
N ASP A 20 -3.55 30.57 -12.44
CA ASP A 20 -2.23 31.19 -12.67
C ASP A 20 -1.40 31.49 -11.39
N GLU A 21 -1.95 31.36 -10.17
CA GLU A 21 -1.28 31.78 -8.93
C GLU A 21 -0.48 30.70 -8.17
N PHE A 22 -0.42 29.46 -8.65
CA PHE A 22 0.41 28.40 -8.02
C PHE A 22 1.47 27.86 -8.99
N PRO A 23 2.62 27.33 -8.50
CA PRO A 23 3.70 26.85 -9.37
C PRO A 23 3.07 25.88 -10.36
N PRO A 24 3.04 26.23 -11.64
CA PRO A 24 2.02 25.66 -12.45
C PRO A 24 2.53 24.29 -12.83
N TRP A 25 1.71 23.28 -12.53
CA TRP A 25 1.86 21.99 -13.17
C TRP A 25 1.87 22.14 -14.69
N THR A 26 1.52 23.30 -15.27
CA THR A 26 1.68 23.62 -16.69
C THR A 26 3.06 23.30 -17.21
N GLU A 27 4.19 23.54 -16.55
CA GLU A 27 5.48 23.12 -17.15
C GLU A 27 5.58 21.59 -17.28
N ILE A 28 5.08 20.85 -16.29
CA ILE A 28 5.06 19.39 -16.30
C ILE A 28 4.01 18.88 -17.28
N LEU A 29 2.81 19.47 -17.29
CA LEU A 29 1.69 19.14 -18.14
C LEU A 29 1.98 19.51 -19.58
N ASP A 30 2.56 20.67 -19.86
CA ASP A 30 3.06 21.11 -21.17
C ASP A 30 4.20 20.20 -21.64
N THR A 31 5.08 19.74 -20.74
CA THR A 31 6.12 18.78 -21.11
C THR A 31 5.51 17.42 -21.46
N VAL A 32 4.57 16.92 -20.64
CA VAL A 32 3.81 15.70 -20.92
C VAL A 32 2.99 15.86 -22.20
N GLU A 33 2.39 17.03 -22.41
CA GLU A 33 1.56 17.36 -23.56
C GLU A 33 2.44 17.47 -24.80
N GLN A 34 3.59 18.11 -24.76
CA GLN A 34 4.58 18.16 -25.85
C GLN A 34 5.15 16.77 -26.19
N LEU A 35 5.39 15.93 -25.18
CA LEU A 35 5.77 14.53 -25.36
C LEU A 35 4.61 13.73 -25.98
N SER A 36 3.37 14.00 -25.57
CA SER A 36 2.15 13.41 -26.12
C SER A 36 1.78 13.97 -27.49
N ILE A 37 2.20 15.18 -27.87
CA ILE A 37 1.93 15.83 -29.16
C ILE A 37 2.74 15.13 -30.28
N ARG A 38 3.87 14.49 -29.94
CA ARG A 38 4.50 13.50 -30.84
C ARG A 38 3.65 12.25 -31.07
N GLY A 39 2.65 12.01 -30.22
CA GLY A 39 1.57 11.05 -30.36
C GLY A 39 0.19 11.71 -30.43
N ARG A 40 -0.02 12.70 -31.31
CA ARG A 40 -1.32 13.33 -31.68
C ARG A 40 -2.54 12.91 -30.84
N SER A 41 -3.24 13.88 -30.24
CA SER A 41 -4.66 13.73 -29.89
C SER A 41 -5.43 13.24 -31.14
N ARG A 42 -5.79 11.95 -31.17
CA ARG A 42 -6.52 11.33 -32.25
C ARG A 42 -8.00 11.32 -31.85
N PRO A 43 -8.87 12.05 -32.55
CA PRO A 43 -10.30 11.86 -32.39
C PRO A 43 -10.62 10.40 -32.71
N GLY A 44 -11.19 9.66 -31.74
CA GLY A 44 -11.52 8.24 -31.90
C GLY A 44 -10.46 7.25 -31.37
N PHE A 45 -9.74 7.57 -30.29
CA PHE A 45 -8.86 6.61 -29.61
C PHE A 45 -9.64 5.35 -29.21
N SER A 46 -9.32 4.21 -29.82
CA SER A 46 -9.70 2.91 -29.28
C SER A 46 -9.04 2.77 -27.90
N SER A 47 -9.82 2.48 -26.87
CA SER A 47 -9.39 2.28 -25.48
C SER A 47 -8.14 1.39 -25.30
N GLY A 48 -7.81 0.56 -26.30
CA GLY A 48 -6.60 -0.26 -26.32
C GLY A 48 -5.27 0.50 -26.41
N ILE A 49 -5.16 1.61 -27.16
CA ILE A 49 -3.86 2.29 -27.37
C ILE A 49 -3.43 3.04 -26.10
N TRP A 50 -4.34 3.84 -25.53
CA TRP A 50 -4.08 4.55 -24.26
C TRP A 50 -3.71 3.58 -23.13
N ARG A 51 -4.39 2.45 -23.05
CA ARG A 51 -4.07 1.41 -22.07
C ARG A 51 -2.63 0.92 -22.20
N HIS A 52 -2.18 0.64 -23.42
CA HIS A 52 -0.79 0.24 -23.66
C HIS A 52 0.20 1.34 -23.29
N ASP A 53 -0.09 2.59 -23.63
CA ASP A 53 0.78 3.73 -23.27
C ASP A 53 0.91 3.89 -21.75
N VAL A 54 -0.18 3.75 -21.00
CA VAL A 54 -0.17 3.79 -19.52
C VAL A 54 0.60 2.60 -18.95
N GLU A 55 0.37 1.40 -19.48
CA GLU A 55 1.07 0.19 -19.05
C GLU A 55 2.59 0.31 -19.26
N ASP A 56 3.00 0.77 -20.45
CA ASP A 56 4.40 1.01 -20.79
C ASP A 56 5.02 2.12 -19.91
N ALA A 57 4.31 3.21 -19.68
CA ALA A 57 4.77 4.32 -18.85
C ALA A 57 4.95 3.90 -17.38
N LEU A 58 3.99 3.19 -16.80
CA LEU A 58 4.08 2.68 -15.44
C LEU A 58 5.18 1.61 -15.32
N GLY A 59 5.27 0.71 -16.29
CA GLY A 59 6.32 -0.30 -16.36
C GLY A 59 7.71 0.33 -16.40
N TRP A 60 7.89 1.36 -17.22
CA TRP A 60 9.15 2.11 -17.31
C TRP A 60 9.47 2.85 -16.00
N LEU A 61 8.47 3.50 -15.37
CA LEU A 61 8.64 4.20 -14.10
C LEU A 61 9.10 3.25 -12.98
N LEU A 62 8.47 2.06 -12.88
CA LEU A 62 8.86 1.03 -11.92
C LEU A 62 10.27 0.51 -12.19
N GLN A 63 10.60 0.25 -13.46
CA GLN A 63 11.95 -0.16 -13.85
C GLN A 63 12.99 0.91 -13.49
N LEU A 64 12.68 2.20 -13.69
CA LEU A 64 13.54 3.31 -13.31
C LEU A 64 13.78 3.35 -11.81
N HIS A 65 12.72 3.28 -10.99
CA HIS A 65 12.85 3.28 -9.54
C HIS A 65 13.62 2.07 -9.03
N ARG A 66 13.36 0.89 -9.59
CA ARG A 66 14.10 -0.33 -9.27
C ARG A 66 15.57 -0.21 -9.61
N CYS A 67 15.89 0.21 -10.83
CA CYS A 67 17.29 0.37 -11.25
C CYS A 67 18.02 1.39 -10.36
N ARG A 68 17.36 2.49 -9.96
CA ARG A 68 17.91 3.46 -9.00
C ARG A 68 18.21 2.81 -7.66
N ALA A 69 17.25 2.10 -7.06
CA ALA A 69 17.47 1.41 -5.78
C ALA A 69 18.61 0.37 -5.86
N GLU A 70 18.70 -0.37 -6.97
CA GLU A 70 19.77 -1.35 -7.19
C GLU A 70 21.16 -0.69 -7.32
N THR A 71 21.25 0.61 -7.61
CA THR A 71 22.52 1.36 -7.60
C THR A 71 23.03 1.68 -6.20
N HIS A 72 22.26 1.43 -5.13
CA HIS A 72 22.73 1.60 -3.75
C HIS A 72 23.26 0.30 -3.14
N LEU A 73 23.18 -0.81 -3.88
CA LEU A 73 23.65 -2.11 -3.42
C LEU A 73 25.12 -2.35 -3.78
N TYR A 74 25.90 -2.90 -2.86
CA TYR A 74 27.30 -3.29 -3.12
C TYR A 74 27.48 -4.78 -2.79
N PRO A 75 27.93 -5.61 -3.75
CA PRO A 75 28.23 -7.00 -3.45
C PRO A 75 29.51 -7.09 -2.61
N VAL A 76 29.42 -7.86 -1.54
CA VAL A 76 30.52 -8.05 -0.60
C VAL A 76 30.79 -9.53 -0.37
N LYS A 77 32.06 -9.83 -0.10
CA LYS A 77 32.49 -11.08 0.50
C LYS A 77 32.75 -10.83 1.98
N THR A 78 32.15 -11.64 2.84
CA THR A 78 32.31 -11.55 4.28
C THR A 78 33.38 -12.54 4.74
N ASN A 79 34.31 -12.07 5.58
CA ASN A 79 35.34 -12.90 6.20
C ASN A 79 35.27 -12.74 7.73
N PRO A 80 35.12 -13.83 8.50
CA PRO A 80 35.16 -13.73 9.95
C PRO A 80 36.57 -13.37 10.42
N ILE A 81 36.67 -12.37 11.30
CA ILE A 81 37.93 -11.93 11.93
C ILE A 81 37.91 -12.12 13.45
N GLY A 82 36.80 -12.62 14.00
CA GLY A 82 36.61 -12.94 15.41
C GLY A 82 35.32 -13.72 15.64
N SER A 83 34.90 -13.86 16.90
CA SER A 83 33.68 -14.60 17.26
C SER A 83 32.37 -13.91 16.84
N ASN A 84 32.39 -12.57 16.74
CA ASN A 84 31.21 -11.77 16.38
C ASN A 84 31.50 -10.69 15.32
N ARG A 85 32.74 -10.62 14.81
CA ARG A 85 33.22 -9.56 13.91
C ARG A 85 33.57 -10.10 12.55
N TYR A 86 33.23 -9.34 11.51
CA TYR A 86 33.45 -9.71 10.11
C TYR A 86 34.03 -8.54 9.33
N GLU A 87 35.00 -8.84 8.47
CA GLU A 87 35.50 -7.92 7.45
C GLU A 87 34.66 -8.09 6.18
N LEU A 88 34.18 -6.98 5.63
CA LEU A 88 33.48 -6.91 4.35
C LEU A 88 34.45 -6.42 3.28
N LEU A 89 34.65 -7.25 2.27
CA LEU A 89 35.46 -6.95 1.10
C LEU A 89 34.57 -6.70 -0.11
N TYR A 90 34.73 -5.53 -0.74
CA TYR A 90 33.99 -5.16 -1.94
C TYR A 90 34.35 -6.06 -3.14
N GLU A 91 33.33 -6.61 -3.82
CA GLU A 91 33.51 -7.46 -5.02
C GLU A 91 33.26 -6.68 -6.32
N GLY A 92 34.21 -5.81 -6.71
CA GLY A 92 34.06 -4.92 -7.88
C GLY A 92 33.77 -5.61 -9.21
N MET A 93 34.36 -6.78 -9.49
CA MET A 93 34.08 -7.51 -10.73
C MET A 93 32.66 -8.09 -10.77
N ARG A 94 32.15 -8.58 -9.63
CA ARG A 94 30.77 -9.06 -9.49
C ARG A 94 29.80 -7.90 -9.62
N HIS A 95 30.12 -6.76 -9.00
CA HIS A 95 29.32 -5.56 -9.10
C HIS A 95 29.21 -5.05 -10.53
N LYS A 96 30.35 -4.97 -11.24
CA LYS A 96 30.37 -4.54 -12.64
C LYS A 96 29.50 -5.42 -13.52
N ARG A 97 29.60 -6.75 -13.38
CA ARG A 97 28.73 -7.71 -14.11
C ARG A 97 27.26 -7.50 -13.77
N TYR A 98 26.93 -7.30 -12.50
CA TYR A 98 25.57 -7.01 -12.08
C TYR A 98 25.06 -5.74 -12.75
N LEU A 99 25.75 -4.60 -12.61
CA LEU A 99 25.33 -3.33 -13.20
C LEU A 99 25.12 -3.45 -14.72
N GLN A 100 26.07 -4.06 -15.44
CA GLN A 100 26.02 -4.28 -16.88
C GLN A 100 24.90 -5.22 -17.35
N GLY A 101 24.32 -6.02 -16.46
CA GLY A 101 23.18 -6.88 -16.77
C GLY A 101 21.91 -6.11 -17.14
N ASN A 102 21.84 -4.80 -16.89
CA ASN A 102 20.75 -3.93 -17.32
C ASN A 102 21.30 -2.56 -17.77
N ALA A 103 20.96 -2.12 -18.98
CA ALA A 103 21.49 -0.89 -19.56
C ALA A 103 21.12 0.37 -18.75
N LEU A 104 19.88 0.46 -18.26
CA LEU A 104 19.40 1.58 -17.44
C LEU A 104 20.11 1.61 -16.09
N ARG A 105 20.21 0.46 -15.41
CA ARG A 105 20.98 0.33 -14.16
C ARG A 105 22.44 0.74 -14.34
N ASN A 106 23.08 0.28 -15.42
CA ASN A 106 24.46 0.64 -15.73
C ASN A 106 24.62 2.15 -16.01
N GLN A 107 23.65 2.77 -16.67
CA GLN A 107 23.65 4.21 -16.93
C GLN A 107 23.44 5.02 -15.64
N LEU A 108 22.50 4.62 -14.79
CA LEU A 108 22.18 5.30 -13.52
C LEU A 108 23.30 5.20 -12.49
N ALA A 109 24.03 4.07 -12.46
CA ALA A 109 25.16 3.91 -11.55
C ALA A 109 26.29 4.92 -11.80
N GLY A 110 26.31 5.54 -12.99
CA GLY A 110 27.27 6.58 -13.36
C GLY A 110 28.70 6.05 -13.49
N ARG A 111 29.62 6.97 -13.80
CA ARG A 111 31.06 6.66 -13.90
C ARG A 111 31.83 6.88 -12.60
N ASN A 112 31.38 7.83 -11.77
CA ASN A 112 32.04 8.24 -10.53
C ASN A 112 31.21 7.82 -9.33
N ARG A 113 31.25 6.53 -9.01
CA ARG A 113 30.57 5.99 -7.84
C ARG A 113 31.47 6.12 -6.60
N PRO A 114 30.93 6.52 -5.43
CA PRO A 114 31.71 6.53 -4.21
C PRO A 114 32.23 5.12 -3.89
N SER A 115 33.36 5.08 -3.16
CA SER A 115 33.85 3.83 -2.59
C SER A 115 32.76 3.23 -1.68
N MET A 116 32.76 1.90 -1.54
CA MET A 116 31.81 1.23 -0.65
C MET A 116 31.90 1.83 0.77
N ARG A 117 33.11 2.02 1.28
CA ARG A 117 33.37 2.58 2.59
C ARG A 117 32.76 3.97 2.75
N ASP A 118 33.08 4.91 1.86
CA ASP A 118 32.61 6.30 2.00
C ASP A 118 31.08 6.35 1.96
N PHE A 119 30.47 5.61 1.02
CA PHE A 119 29.02 5.55 0.88
C PHE A 119 28.33 5.01 2.15
N PHE A 120 28.82 3.89 2.70
CA PHE A 120 28.17 3.27 3.86
C PHE A 120 28.54 3.92 5.19
N SER A 121 29.69 4.58 5.29
CA SER A 121 30.01 5.43 6.44
C SER A 121 29.05 6.62 6.53
N GLU A 122 28.71 7.24 5.40
CA GLU A 122 27.70 8.30 5.34
C GLU A 122 26.29 7.75 5.61
N ALA A 123 25.90 6.66 4.93
CA ALA A 123 24.57 6.08 5.06
C ALA A 123 24.26 5.54 6.48
N ALA A 124 25.28 5.09 7.22
CA ALA A 124 25.13 4.63 8.59
C ALA A 124 25.36 5.74 9.64
N ALA A 125 25.57 7.01 9.24
CA ALA A 125 25.94 8.07 10.18
C ALA A 125 24.92 8.29 11.30
N GLN A 126 23.62 8.07 11.04
CA GLN A 126 22.55 8.24 12.03
C GLN A 126 22.27 6.97 12.83
N THR A 127 22.28 5.80 12.17
CA THR A 127 21.82 4.55 12.78
C THR A 127 22.97 3.70 13.33
N GLY A 128 24.17 3.85 12.79
CA GLY A 128 25.30 2.94 13.01
C GLY A 128 25.08 1.55 12.41
N ARG A 129 24.04 1.35 11.59
CA ARG A 129 23.58 0.02 11.16
C ARG A 129 23.46 -0.13 9.66
N LEU A 130 23.76 -1.34 9.20
CA LEU A 130 23.71 -1.76 7.81
C LEU A 130 22.91 -3.05 7.65
N MET A 131 22.51 -3.34 6.42
CA MET A 131 21.76 -4.55 6.07
C MET A 131 22.57 -5.41 5.09
N LEU A 132 22.69 -6.71 5.39
CA LEU A 132 23.25 -7.72 4.51
C LEU A 132 22.13 -8.56 3.89
N LEU A 133 21.88 -8.38 2.60
CA LEU A 133 20.98 -9.25 1.86
C LEU A 133 21.72 -10.53 1.41
N PRO A 134 21.04 -11.70 1.41
CA PRO A 134 21.63 -12.92 0.89
C PRO A 134 21.94 -12.79 -0.60
N ASP A 135 22.99 -13.47 -1.06
CA ASP A 135 23.24 -13.60 -2.50
C ASP A 135 22.46 -14.77 -3.10
N ASN A 136 21.74 -14.50 -4.19
CA ASN A 136 21.08 -15.50 -5.01
C ASN A 136 21.71 -15.53 -6.41
N ARG A 137 22.74 -16.37 -6.58
CA ARG A 137 23.44 -16.58 -7.86
C ARG A 137 23.97 -15.28 -8.48
N GLY A 138 24.58 -14.41 -7.67
CA GLY A 138 25.11 -13.13 -8.11
C GLY A 138 24.07 -12.02 -8.26
N GLN A 139 22.89 -12.16 -7.64
CA GLN A 139 21.86 -11.13 -7.51
C GLN A 139 21.46 -10.96 -6.05
N PRO A 140 21.00 -9.76 -5.64
CA PRO A 140 20.46 -9.56 -4.29
C PRO A 140 19.20 -10.42 -4.10
N GLY A 141 19.18 -11.21 -3.03
CA GLY A 141 18.01 -11.99 -2.67
C GLY A 141 16.86 -11.10 -2.21
N SER A 142 15.63 -11.56 -2.45
CA SER A 142 14.40 -10.90 -1.98
C SER A 142 13.96 -11.33 -0.58
N GLU A 143 14.73 -12.21 0.06
CA GLU A 143 14.49 -12.72 1.41
C GLU A 143 14.95 -11.74 2.49
N TRP A 144 14.67 -12.06 3.75
CA TRP A 144 15.07 -11.23 4.88
C TRP A 144 16.60 -11.18 4.95
N GLY A 145 17.15 -9.97 4.98
CA GLY A 145 18.56 -9.75 5.25
C GLY A 145 18.89 -9.85 6.74
N VAL A 146 20.18 -9.74 7.04
CA VAL A 146 20.71 -9.67 8.40
C VAL A 146 21.17 -8.25 8.69
N GLU A 147 20.62 -7.63 9.72
CA GLU A 147 21.05 -6.32 10.21
C GLU A 147 22.34 -6.46 11.03
N VAL A 148 23.27 -5.53 10.86
CA VAL A 148 24.62 -5.58 11.44
C VAL A 148 25.07 -4.20 11.88
N ASP A 149 25.90 -4.13 12.92
CA ASP A 149 26.49 -2.87 13.40
C ASP A 149 27.75 -2.54 12.59
N LEU A 150 27.87 -1.29 12.16
CA LEU A 150 29.07 -0.75 11.54
C LEU A 150 30.08 -0.38 12.63
N THR A 151 31.31 -0.88 12.53
CA THR A 151 32.39 -0.44 13.42
C THR A 151 33.16 0.73 12.79
N ASN A 152 33.41 1.77 13.58
CA ASN A 152 34.20 2.94 13.17
C ASN A 152 35.72 2.67 13.24
N GLU A 153 36.18 1.59 12.62
CA GLU A 153 37.60 1.26 12.56
C GLU A 153 38.28 1.93 11.34
N GLU A 154 39.49 2.44 11.54
CA GLU A 154 40.35 2.89 10.44
C GLU A 154 40.87 1.68 9.66
N THR A 155 40.17 1.31 8.60
CA THR A 155 40.56 0.24 7.69
C THR A 155 41.41 0.77 6.53
N ALA A 156 42.28 -0.07 5.96
CA ALA A 156 43.00 0.28 4.74
C ALA A 156 42.15 -0.03 3.49
N GLY A 157 42.04 0.95 2.59
CA GLY A 157 41.30 0.79 1.33
C GLY A 157 39.78 0.77 1.50
N ASP A 158 39.10 0.09 0.57
CA ASP A 158 37.64 0.02 0.49
C ASP A 158 37.07 -1.17 1.30
N ARG A 159 37.35 -1.18 2.60
CA ARG A 159 36.96 -2.26 3.52
C ARG A 159 36.11 -1.71 4.65
N ILE A 160 35.14 -2.50 5.09
CA ILE A 160 34.28 -2.20 6.22
C ILE A 160 34.37 -3.34 7.22
N VAL A 161 34.43 -3.04 8.51
CA VAL A 161 34.27 -4.03 9.57
C VAL A 161 32.89 -3.88 10.18
N ILE A 162 32.26 -5.02 10.46
CA ILE A 162 30.93 -5.09 11.07
C ILE A 162 30.92 -6.02 12.27
N GLU A 163 29.94 -5.83 13.15
CA GLU A 163 29.59 -6.76 14.20
C GLU A 163 28.20 -7.33 14.00
N ARG A 164 28.03 -8.60 14.36
CA ARG A 164 26.73 -9.24 14.34
C ARG A 164 25.89 -8.82 15.55
N LEU A 165 24.62 -8.50 15.34
CA LEU A 165 23.70 -8.06 16.39
C LEU A 165 23.31 -9.18 17.36
N HIS A 166 22.87 -10.34 16.85
CA HIS A 166 22.37 -11.42 17.68
C HIS A 166 23.14 -12.72 17.49
N LYS A 167 23.20 -13.53 18.57
CA LYS A 167 23.94 -14.79 18.54
C LYS A 167 23.43 -15.84 17.54
N THR A 168 22.21 -15.67 17.08
CA THR A 168 21.52 -16.53 16.13
C THR A 168 21.69 -16.09 14.68
N ASP A 169 22.16 -14.87 14.40
CA ASP A 169 22.20 -14.38 13.03
C ASP A 169 23.28 -15.10 12.23
N ILE A 170 22.95 -15.48 11.00
CA ILE A 170 23.85 -16.20 10.11
C ILE A 170 24.38 -15.20 9.10
N ILE A 171 25.67 -14.84 9.19
CA ILE A 171 26.31 -13.93 8.24
C ILE A 171 26.67 -14.71 6.97
N PRO A 172 26.06 -14.40 5.80
CA PRO A 172 26.33 -15.12 4.58
C PRO A 172 27.73 -14.76 4.05
N ARG A 173 28.46 -15.77 3.53
CA ARG A 173 29.81 -15.58 2.97
C ARG A 173 29.84 -14.59 1.80
N PHE A 174 28.78 -14.59 0.98
CA PHE A 174 28.56 -13.64 -0.10
C PHE A 174 27.24 -12.95 0.14
N ALA A 175 27.26 -11.63 0.11
CA ALA A 175 26.10 -10.81 0.45
C ALA A 175 26.00 -9.59 -0.47
N TRP A 176 24.92 -8.84 -0.30
CA TRP A 176 24.76 -7.49 -0.82
C TRP A 176 24.56 -6.54 0.35
N LEU A 177 25.44 -5.56 0.47
CA LEU A 177 25.37 -4.51 1.47
C LEU A 177 24.39 -3.43 1.01
N GLN A 178 23.52 -2.99 1.92
CA GLN A 178 22.47 -2.00 1.70
C GLN A 178 22.33 -1.08 2.93
N PRO A 179 21.97 0.21 2.75
CA PRO A 179 21.59 1.07 3.87
C PRO A 179 20.35 0.52 4.59
N THR A 180 20.26 0.76 5.89
CA THR A 180 19.05 0.40 6.65
C THR A 180 17.83 1.22 6.25
N GLU A 181 18.02 2.42 5.71
CA GLU A 181 16.93 3.28 5.19
C GLU A 181 16.27 2.72 3.93
N ASP A 182 17.04 2.03 3.09
CA ASP A 182 16.52 1.42 1.87
C ASP A 182 15.81 0.07 2.16
N VAL A 183 15.77 -0.37 3.42
CA VAL A 183 15.06 -1.58 3.83
C VAL A 183 13.57 -1.40 3.56
N GLY A 184 13.04 -2.26 2.70
CA GLY A 184 11.64 -2.21 2.28
C GLY A 184 11.40 -1.48 0.97
N VAL A 185 12.38 -0.76 0.39
CA VAL A 185 12.25 -0.15 -0.95
C VAL A 185 11.92 -1.22 -1.99
N PHE A 186 12.66 -2.32 -2.02
CA PHE A 186 12.38 -3.44 -2.94
C PHE A 186 11.03 -4.10 -2.68
N TRP A 187 10.60 -4.15 -1.42
CA TRP A 187 9.29 -4.68 -1.08
C TRP A 187 8.17 -3.73 -1.56
N GLN A 188 8.33 -2.42 -1.38
CA GLN A 188 7.39 -1.41 -1.86
C GLN A 188 7.33 -1.39 -3.39
N LEU A 189 8.47 -1.49 -4.07
CA LEU A 189 8.52 -1.62 -5.52
C LEU A 189 7.80 -2.87 -6.01
N LYS A 190 8.04 -4.01 -5.36
CA LYS A 190 7.30 -5.24 -5.66
C LYS A 190 5.80 -5.07 -5.46
N GLN A 191 5.38 -4.41 -4.39
CA GLN A 191 3.95 -4.13 -4.16
C GLN A 191 3.37 -3.19 -5.23
N GLN A 192 4.14 -2.22 -5.72
CA GLN A 192 3.72 -1.37 -6.83
C GLN A 192 3.68 -2.12 -8.16
N GLU A 193 4.65 -3.01 -8.43
CA GLU A 193 4.65 -3.92 -9.58
C GLU A 193 3.39 -4.80 -9.55
N ASP A 194 3.10 -5.46 -8.42
CA ASP A 194 1.91 -6.29 -8.24
C ASP A 194 0.62 -5.45 -8.39
N ALA A 195 0.60 -4.25 -7.79
CA ALA A 195 -0.55 -3.35 -7.85
C ALA A 195 -0.77 -2.71 -9.22
N CYS A 196 0.24 -2.59 -10.09
CA CYS A 196 0.04 -2.01 -11.43
C CYS A 196 -0.73 -2.95 -12.36
N HIS A 197 -0.63 -4.27 -12.15
CA HIS A 197 -1.35 -5.24 -12.99
C HIS A 197 -2.87 -5.21 -12.79
N GLU A 198 -3.34 -4.89 -11.57
CA GLU A 198 -4.76 -4.92 -11.22
C GLU A 198 -5.58 -3.80 -11.90
N PRO A 199 -5.18 -2.52 -11.86
CA PRO A 199 -5.81 -1.43 -12.60
C PRO A 199 -5.83 -1.66 -14.10
N MET A 200 -4.83 -2.34 -14.69
CA MET A 200 -4.87 -2.66 -16.12
C MET A 200 -6.06 -3.53 -16.49
N GLY A 201 -6.59 -4.33 -15.55
CA GLY A 201 -7.87 -5.04 -15.71
C GLY A 201 -9.12 -4.15 -15.63
N MET A 202 -9.02 -2.97 -15.01
CA MET A 202 -10.12 -2.04 -14.78
C MET A 202 -10.22 -1.00 -15.92
N GLN A 203 -10.81 -1.40 -17.05
CA GLN A 203 -10.88 -0.56 -18.26
C GLN A 203 -11.43 0.85 -18.03
N ALA A 204 -12.48 0.98 -17.21
CA ALA A 204 -13.07 2.29 -16.90
C ALA A 204 -12.11 3.18 -16.12
N LEU A 205 -11.36 2.62 -15.16
CA LEU A 205 -10.38 3.37 -14.39
C LEU A 205 -9.21 3.82 -15.26
N VAL A 206 -8.68 2.93 -16.11
CA VAL A 206 -7.59 3.28 -17.02
C VAL A 206 -8.03 4.37 -18.00
N ALA A 207 -9.24 4.27 -18.56
CA ALA A 207 -9.79 5.32 -19.41
C ALA A 207 -9.89 6.66 -18.66
N GLN A 208 -10.36 6.65 -17.41
CA GLN A 208 -10.45 7.83 -16.55
C GLN A 208 -9.09 8.44 -16.17
N LEU A 209 -7.98 7.69 -16.25
CA LEU A 209 -6.65 8.28 -16.06
C LEU A 209 -6.19 9.10 -17.27
N GLY A 210 -6.68 8.77 -18.47
CA GLY A 210 -6.33 9.49 -19.70
C GLY A 210 -7.29 10.59 -20.06
N ASP A 211 -8.56 10.37 -19.75
CA ASP A 211 -9.64 11.33 -19.90
C ASP A 211 -10.45 11.35 -18.60
N PRO A 212 -9.93 12.03 -17.57
CA PRO A 212 -10.64 12.17 -16.30
C PRO A 212 -11.90 12.99 -16.58
N VAL A 213 -13.07 12.37 -16.61
CA VAL A 213 -14.34 13.07 -16.82
C VAL A 213 -15.27 12.71 -15.69
N SER A 214 -15.72 13.72 -14.96
CA SER A 214 -16.74 13.53 -13.93
C SER A 214 -18.12 13.87 -14.46
N VAL A 215 -19.08 13.03 -14.10
CA VAL A 215 -20.50 13.23 -14.35
C VAL A 215 -21.14 13.60 -13.01
N ALA A 216 -22.04 14.58 -13.04
CA ALA A 216 -22.91 14.86 -11.91
C ALA A 216 -23.88 13.68 -11.74
N GLY A 217 -23.74 12.94 -10.64
CA GLY A 217 -24.65 11.86 -10.26
C GLY A 217 -26.06 12.37 -9.96
N LEU A 218 -27.00 11.42 -9.80
CA LEU A 218 -28.32 11.71 -9.25
C LEU A 218 -28.14 12.37 -7.88
N ARG A 219 -28.78 13.54 -7.69
CA ARG A 219 -28.66 14.34 -6.48
C ARG A 219 -29.20 13.55 -5.29
N ASN A 220 -28.31 13.06 -4.42
CA ASN A 220 -28.70 12.77 -3.06
C ASN A 220 -28.88 14.12 -2.32
N GLU A 221 -29.96 14.25 -1.55
CA GLU A 221 -30.14 15.37 -0.65
C GLU A 221 -29.25 15.15 0.58
N TRP A 222 -27.96 15.45 0.44
CA TRP A 222 -27.02 15.36 1.55
C TRP A 222 -27.47 16.27 2.70
N GLY A 223 -27.32 15.79 3.94
CA GLY A 223 -27.61 16.57 5.13
C GLY A 223 -26.84 17.91 5.21
N ALA A 224 -27.18 18.72 6.21
CA ALA A 224 -26.54 20.03 6.38
C ALA A 224 -25.06 19.90 6.77
N VAL A 225 -24.21 20.70 6.12
CA VAL A 225 -22.82 20.94 6.52
C VAL A 225 -22.80 21.67 7.87
N ASP A 226 -21.90 21.29 8.77
CA ASP A 226 -21.70 21.92 10.08
C ASP A 226 -21.57 23.44 9.95
N GLU A 227 -22.39 24.16 10.70
CA GLU A 227 -22.48 25.61 10.66
C GLU A 227 -21.15 26.30 10.94
N LYS A 228 -20.27 25.67 11.74
CA LYS A 228 -18.93 26.16 12.08
C LYS A 228 -17.93 26.06 10.93
N ILE A 229 -18.26 25.32 9.86
CA ILE A 229 -17.43 25.26 8.66
C ILE A 229 -17.80 26.45 7.76
N GLU A 230 -16.90 27.43 7.75
CA GLU A 230 -17.04 28.66 6.98
C GLU A 230 -16.50 28.52 5.53
N GLY A 231 -16.79 29.53 4.70
CA GLY A 231 -16.23 29.64 3.36
C GLY A 231 -16.91 28.75 2.31
N SER A 232 -16.14 28.34 1.30
CA SER A 232 -16.67 27.63 0.12
C SER A 232 -17.12 26.20 0.41
N ALA A 233 -16.89 25.67 1.62
CA ALA A 233 -17.20 24.30 2.01
C ALA A 233 -18.65 23.88 1.72
N ARG A 234 -19.62 24.76 2.00
CA ARG A 234 -21.05 24.52 1.76
C ARG A 234 -21.40 24.32 0.29
N THR A 235 -20.53 24.75 -0.62
CA THR A 235 -20.67 24.54 -2.07
C THR A 235 -19.79 23.39 -2.56
N VAL A 236 -18.62 23.18 -1.96
CA VAL A 236 -17.64 22.16 -2.35
C VAL A 236 -18.12 20.76 -1.98
N ILE A 237 -18.62 20.57 -0.76
CA ILE A 237 -18.99 19.25 -0.25
C ILE A 237 -20.13 18.61 -1.07
N PRO A 238 -21.26 19.29 -1.34
CA PRO A 238 -22.29 18.70 -2.19
C PRO A 238 -21.80 18.42 -3.61
N LYS A 239 -20.89 19.23 -4.16
CA LYS A 239 -20.28 18.95 -5.47
C LYS A 239 -19.42 17.70 -5.43
N MET A 240 -18.58 17.55 -4.39
CA MET A 240 -17.75 16.37 -4.17
C MET A 240 -18.60 15.10 -4.09
N LEU A 241 -19.63 15.11 -3.24
CA LEU A 241 -20.47 13.94 -3.00
C LEU A 241 -21.35 13.57 -4.20
N ASN A 242 -21.66 14.52 -5.09
CA ASN A 242 -22.42 14.28 -6.31
C ASN A 242 -21.55 14.09 -7.57
N SER A 243 -20.21 14.04 -7.45
CA SER A 243 -19.31 13.85 -8.60
C SER A 243 -18.89 12.38 -8.71
N TRP A 244 -19.05 11.79 -9.89
CA TRP A 244 -18.64 10.40 -10.16
C TRP A 244 -17.92 10.28 -11.51
N PRO A 245 -16.91 9.41 -11.66
CA PRO A 245 -16.26 8.59 -10.64
C PRO A 245 -15.13 9.32 -9.89
N LEU A 246 -14.76 10.53 -10.31
CA LEU A 246 -13.59 11.26 -9.83
C LEU A 246 -13.93 12.69 -9.39
N PHE A 247 -13.32 13.13 -8.30
CA PHE A 247 -13.34 14.52 -7.85
C PHE A 247 -11.97 14.94 -7.33
N ALA A 248 -11.47 16.08 -7.80
CA ALA A 248 -10.20 16.64 -7.34
C ALA A 248 -10.44 17.90 -6.50
N LEU A 249 -9.91 17.89 -5.28
CA LEU A 249 -9.95 19.02 -4.35
C LEU A 249 -8.58 19.64 -4.22
N GLN A 250 -8.44 20.91 -4.62
CA GLN A 250 -7.20 21.67 -4.46
C GLN A 250 -7.36 22.80 -3.45
N GLY A 251 -6.29 23.08 -2.74
CA GLY A 251 -6.19 24.29 -1.96
C GLY A 251 -4.81 24.42 -1.32
N PRO A 252 -4.35 25.66 -1.04
CA PRO A 252 -3.09 25.90 -0.34
C PRO A 252 -2.98 25.16 1.01
N PRO A 253 -1.77 25.03 1.58
CA PRO A 253 -1.60 24.52 2.94
C PRO A 253 -2.47 25.30 3.94
N GLY A 254 -3.13 24.59 4.87
CA GLY A 254 -3.97 25.22 5.89
C GLY A 254 -5.41 25.58 5.49
N THR A 255 -5.83 25.38 4.23
CA THR A 255 -7.21 25.73 3.79
C THR A 255 -8.32 24.76 4.21
N GLY A 256 -8.05 23.82 5.12
CA GLY A 256 -9.09 22.94 5.65
C GLY A 256 -9.51 21.76 4.75
N LYS A 257 -8.67 21.34 3.79
CA LYS A 257 -8.92 20.15 2.94
C LYS A 257 -9.30 18.89 3.75
N THR A 258 -8.59 18.64 4.85
CA THR A 258 -8.90 17.51 5.74
C THR A 258 -10.21 17.70 6.48
N THR A 259 -10.58 18.94 6.85
CA THR A 259 -11.91 19.27 7.39
C THR A 259 -13.00 18.93 6.40
N LEU A 260 -12.83 19.29 5.12
CA LEU A 260 -13.79 19.04 4.06
C LEU A 260 -13.97 17.54 3.80
N ALA A 261 -12.87 16.79 3.74
CA ALA A 261 -12.92 15.34 3.57
C ALA A 261 -13.66 14.67 4.75
N ALA A 262 -13.34 15.05 5.99
CA ALA A 262 -14.00 14.52 7.18
C ALA A 262 -15.51 14.81 7.19
N GLU A 263 -15.90 16.02 6.79
CA GLU A 263 -17.31 16.41 6.71
C GLU A 263 -18.06 15.70 5.58
N ALA A 264 -17.41 15.51 4.43
CA ALA A 264 -17.99 14.73 3.33
C ALA A 264 -18.21 13.26 3.74
N ILE A 265 -17.24 12.65 4.43
CA ILE A 265 -17.36 11.28 4.97
C ILE A 265 -18.49 11.18 5.99
N ARG A 266 -18.61 12.17 6.89
CA ARG A 266 -19.73 12.23 7.84
C ARG A 266 -21.07 12.24 7.12
N LEU A 267 -21.27 13.15 6.17
CA LEU A 267 -22.52 13.25 5.41
C LEU A 267 -22.83 11.98 4.61
N MET A 268 -21.80 11.34 4.08
CA MET A 268 -21.91 10.05 3.41
C MET A 268 -22.43 8.96 4.36
N LEU A 269 -21.85 8.84 5.55
CA LEU A 269 -22.26 7.85 6.56
C LEU A 269 -23.59 8.17 7.25
N ASP A 270 -23.98 9.44 7.32
CA ASP A 270 -25.29 9.84 7.84
C ASP A 270 -26.41 9.43 6.88
N GLU A 271 -26.16 9.50 5.56
CA GLU A 271 -27.10 9.05 4.53
C GLU A 271 -27.07 7.53 4.32
N GLU A 272 -25.86 6.95 4.24
CA GLU A 272 -25.64 5.52 4.02
C GLU A 272 -24.72 4.92 5.09
N PRO A 273 -25.25 4.52 6.28
CA PRO A 273 -24.45 4.01 7.39
C PRO A 273 -23.62 2.77 7.05
N HIS A 274 -24.04 1.98 6.07
CA HIS A 274 -23.37 0.76 5.66
C HIS A 274 -22.34 0.97 4.54
N GLN A 275 -22.17 2.19 4.05
CA GLN A 275 -21.22 2.49 2.98
C GLN A 275 -19.79 2.24 3.44
N ARG A 276 -19.05 1.44 2.67
CA ARG A 276 -17.64 1.13 2.98
C ARG A 276 -16.72 2.12 2.30
N ILE A 277 -15.98 2.87 3.09
CA ILE A 277 -15.10 3.95 2.66
C ILE A 277 -13.65 3.57 2.96
N LEU A 278 -12.83 3.55 1.92
CA LEU A 278 -11.37 3.41 2.03
C LEU A 278 -10.72 4.79 2.06
N ILE A 279 -9.98 5.08 3.12
CA ILE A 279 -9.26 6.33 3.30
C ILE A 279 -7.78 6.02 3.28
N SER A 280 -7.06 6.66 2.36
CA SER A 280 -5.62 6.48 2.22
C SER A 280 -4.84 7.77 2.13
N ALA A 281 -3.59 7.72 2.56
CA ALA A 281 -2.60 8.78 2.39
C ALA A 281 -1.21 8.17 2.16
N GLN A 282 -0.29 8.98 1.66
CA GLN A 282 1.07 8.53 1.34
C GLN A 282 1.87 8.10 2.59
N SER A 283 1.66 8.76 3.74
CA SER A 283 2.41 8.52 4.97
C SER A 283 1.51 8.16 6.14
N HIS A 284 2.06 7.47 7.15
CA HIS A 284 1.36 7.16 8.40
C HIS A 284 0.90 8.44 9.10
N TYR A 285 1.78 9.43 9.23
CA TYR A 285 1.45 10.71 9.84
C TYR A 285 0.27 11.42 9.14
N ALA A 286 0.28 11.53 7.81
CA ALA A 286 -0.81 12.18 7.09
C ALA A 286 -2.15 11.41 7.23
N LEU A 287 -2.08 10.07 7.21
CA LEU A 287 -3.25 9.22 7.39
C LEU A 287 -3.83 9.31 8.79
N ASP A 288 -2.99 9.28 9.82
CA ASP A 288 -3.42 9.29 11.22
C ASP A 288 -4.05 10.65 11.57
N ASN A 289 -3.48 11.77 11.10
CA ASN A 289 -4.11 13.09 11.21
C ASN A 289 -5.48 13.18 10.52
N LEU A 290 -5.61 12.57 9.33
CA LEU A 290 -6.89 12.52 8.63
C LEU A 290 -7.90 11.64 9.38
N ALA A 291 -7.45 10.50 9.90
CA ALA A 291 -8.26 9.58 10.66
C ALA A 291 -8.79 10.20 11.96
N GLU A 292 -7.92 10.85 12.74
CA GLU A 292 -8.32 11.63 13.92
C GLU A 292 -9.41 12.63 13.55
N ARG A 293 -9.19 13.42 12.49
CA ARG A 293 -10.17 14.43 12.10
C ARG A 293 -11.52 13.85 11.69
N VAL A 294 -11.53 12.73 10.96
CA VAL A 294 -12.76 12.02 10.57
C VAL A 294 -13.47 11.52 11.83
N LEU A 295 -12.76 10.84 12.72
CA LEU A 295 -13.33 10.25 13.93
C LEU A 295 -13.87 11.31 14.91
N GLU A 296 -13.14 12.41 15.11
CA GLU A 296 -13.60 13.56 15.90
C GLU A 296 -14.86 14.18 15.31
N THR A 297 -14.94 14.28 13.98
CA THR A 297 -16.12 14.81 13.28
C THR A 297 -17.33 13.89 13.48
N LEU A 298 -17.16 12.57 13.35
CA LEU A 298 -18.21 11.60 13.61
C LEU A 298 -18.68 11.63 15.08
N ASP A 299 -17.75 11.63 16.03
CA ASP A 299 -18.03 11.69 17.47
C ASP A 299 -18.78 12.98 17.85
N LYS A 300 -18.36 14.13 17.31
CA LYS A 300 -19.01 15.44 17.53
C LYS A 300 -20.47 15.44 17.07
N HIS A 301 -20.76 14.77 15.97
CA HIS A 301 -22.11 14.64 15.42
C HIS A 301 -22.88 13.44 16.00
N LYS A 302 -22.31 12.74 16.99
CA LYS A 302 -22.88 11.55 17.64
C LYS A 302 -23.21 10.42 16.66
N ASN A 303 -22.57 10.40 15.50
CA ASN A 303 -22.64 9.24 14.62
C ASN A 303 -21.82 8.12 15.27
N LYS A 304 -22.48 7.00 15.57
CA LYS A 304 -21.86 5.82 16.19
C LYS A 304 -22.05 4.56 15.35
N ASP A 305 -22.70 4.68 14.19
CA ASP A 305 -23.02 3.54 13.33
C ASP A 305 -21.89 3.30 12.32
N PHE A 306 -20.68 3.12 12.85
CA PHE A 306 -19.50 2.80 12.07
C PHE A 306 -18.55 1.90 12.86
N GLU A 307 -17.77 1.13 12.13
CA GLU A 307 -16.69 0.31 12.66
C GLU A 307 -15.41 0.70 11.90
N ALA A 308 -14.57 1.50 12.57
CA ALA A 308 -13.32 1.99 12.02
C ALA A 308 -12.20 0.96 12.15
N LEU A 309 -11.38 0.82 11.12
CA LEU A 309 -10.25 -0.11 11.07
C LEU A 309 -9.00 0.59 10.54
N ARG A 310 -7.93 0.58 11.34
CA ARG A 310 -6.61 1.07 10.96
C ARG A 310 -5.70 -0.09 10.56
N ILE A 311 -5.28 -0.13 9.30
CA ILE A 311 -4.42 -1.19 8.76
C ILE A 311 -2.99 -0.66 8.59
N ALA A 312 -2.07 -1.27 9.33
CA ALA A 312 -0.64 -1.09 9.16
C ALA A 312 0.04 -2.45 8.97
N SER A 313 1.20 -2.46 8.31
CA SER A 313 2.03 -3.66 8.24
C SER A 313 2.69 -3.90 9.59
N ASN A 314 3.07 -5.15 9.91
CA ASN A 314 3.86 -5.44 11.12
C ASN A 314 5.18 -4.63 11.18
N ARG A 315 5.70 -4.19 10.03
CA ARG A 315 6.93 -3.38 9.94
C ARG A 315 6.69 -1.91 10.28
N THR A 316 5.46 -1.43 10.14
CA THR A 316 5.11 -0.02 10.28
C THR A 316 4.05 0.25 11.34
N SER A 317 3.61 -0.78 12.07
CA SER A 317 2.68 -0.65 13.19
C SER A 317 3.22 0.28 14.27
N ALA A 318 4.53 0.24 14.53
CA ALA A 318 5.19 1.15 15.47
C ALA A 318 5.19 2.63 15.03
N LYS A 319 4.85 2.93 13.76
CA LYS A 319 4.74 4.29 13.23
C LYS A 319 3.31 4.85 13.30
N VAL A 320 2.35 4.06 13.79
CA VAL A 320 0.95 4.46 13.93
C VAL A 320 0.77 5.27 15.21
N ASP A 321 0.04 6.37 15.13
CA ASP A 321 -0.28 7.18 16.32
C ASP A 321 -1.14 6.38 17.32
N LEU A 322 -0.87 6.56 18.62
CA LEU A 322 -1.60 5.91 19.71
C LEU A 322 -3.09 6.27 19.72
N SER A 323 -3.45 7.47 19.26
CA SER A 323 -4.84 7.94 19.17
C SER A 323 -5.69 7.06 18.26
N VAL A 324 -5.09 6.52 17.20
CA VAL A 324 -5.74 5.67 16.20
C VAL A 324 -5.36 4.20 16.33
N ASP A 325 -4.31 3.85 17.08
CA ASP A 325 -3.90 2.46 17.35
C ASP A 325 -5.02 1.62 17.98
N LYS A 326 -5.92 2.25 18.74
CA LYS A 326 -7.13 1.59 19.28
C LYS A 326 -8.05 0.98 18.21
N TYR A 327 -7.92 1.43 16.95
CA TYR A 327 -8.63 0.89 15.79
C TYR A 327 -7.80 -0.13 14.99
N SER A 328 -6.62 -0.55 15.47
CA SER A 328 -5.90 -1.68 14.89
C SER A 328 -6.70 -2.98 15.06
N ILE A 329 -6.52 -3.92 14.13
CA ILE A 329 -7.31 -5.16 14.14
C ILE A 329 -7.08 -5.98 15.41
N GLU A 330 -5.86 -5.97 15.95
CA GLU A 330 -5.51 -6.61 17.21
C GLU A 330 -6.28 -6.00 18.38
N LYS A 331 -6.29 -4.67 18.50
CA LYS A 331 -6.99 -3.96 19.59
C LYS A 331 -8.49 -4.09 19.49
N LEU A 332 -9.06 -3.99 18.28
CA LEU A 332 -10.49 -4.21 18.05
C LEU A 332 -10.92 -5.63 18.41
N THR A 333 -10.11 -6.63 18.06
CA THR A 333 -10.39 -8.03 18.40
C THR A 333 -10.38 -8.24 19.90
N SER A 334 -9.32 -7.78 20.59
CA SER A 334 -9.22 -7.91 22.05
C SER A 334 -10.34 -7.18 22.78
N ARG A 335 -10.69 -5.98 22.31
CA ARG A 335 -11.83 -5.22 22.84
C ARG A 335 -13.14 -5.99 22.66
N ARG A 336 -13.40 -6.52 21.45
CA ARG A 336 -14.64 -7.25 21.16
C ARG A 336 -14.76 -8.54 21.97
N ILE A 337 -13.66 -9.27 22.18
CA ILE A 337 -13.61 -10.43 23.06
C ILE A 337 -13.99 -10.00 24.49
N GLY A 338 -13.36 -8.93 25.01
CA GLY A 338 -13.66 -8.40 26.34
C GLY A 338 -15.12 -7.96 26.50
N ASP A 339 -15.68 -7.26 25.51
CA ASP A 339 -17.07 -6.81 25.51
C ASP A 339 -18.05 -8.00 25.58
N VAL A 340 -17.77 -9.07 24.82
CA VAL A 340 -18.59 -10.30 24.83
C VAL A 340 -18.47 -11.02 26.18
N GLU A 341 -17.25 -11.18 26.70
CA GLU A 341 -17.05 -11.79 28.02
C GLU A 341 -17.77 -11.03 29.13
N GLU A 342 -17.65 -9.69 29.14
CA GLU A 342 -18.32 -8.84 30.12
C GLU A 342 -19.84 -8.92 29.99
N HIS A 343 -20.35 -8.92 28.76
CA HIS A 343 -21.77 -9.12 28.49
C HIS A 343 -22.26 -10.47 29.03
N CYS A 344 -21.53 -11.57 28.75
CA CYS A 344 -21.87 -12.90 29.27
C CYS A 344 -21.87 -12.94 30.80
N LYS A 345 -20.85 -12.35 31.45
CA LYS A 345 -20.75 -12.24 32.91
C LYS A 345 -21.93 -11.45 33.50
N ARG A 346 -22.29 -10.32 32.90
CA ARG A 346 -23.40 -9.46 33.35
C ARG A 346 -24.75 -10.14 33.17
N SER A 347 -24.99 -10.74 32.01
CA SER A 347 -26.22 -11.45 31.69
C SER A 347 -26.48 -12.61 32.66
N ARG A 348 -25.44 -13.35 33.06
CA ARG A 348 -25.55 -14.40 34.09
C ARG A 348 -25.91 -13.86 35.48
N LYS A 349 -25.42 -12.67 35.85
CA LYS A 349 -25.68 -12.04 37.16
C LYS A 349 -27.09 -11.44 37.28
N ASN A 350 -27.64 -10.90 36.19
CA ASN A 350 -28.91 -10.17 36.23
C ASN A 350 -30.16 -11.03 36.47
N GLY A 351 -30.04 -12.35 36.62
CA GLY A 351 -31.12 -13.25 37.05
C GLY A 351 -32.28 -13.45 36.05
N GLY A 352 -32.36 -12.64 34.99
CA GLY A 352 -33.45 -12.67 34.00
C GLY A 352 -33.29 -13.67 32.85
N LEU A 353 -32.22 -14.48 32.83
CA LEU A 353 -32.03 -15.51 31.81
C LEU A 353 -32.79 -16.79 32.16
N ARG A 354 -33.53 -17.33 31.18
CA ARG A 354 -34.04 -18.71 31.21
C ARG A 354 -32.89 -19.70 31.36
N ASP A 355 -33.12 -20.80 32.06
CA ASP A 355 -32.07 -21.79 32.37
C ASP A 355 -31.40 -22.37 31.12
N GLU A 356 -32.16 -22.60 30.05
CA GLU A 356 -31.66 -23.06 28.74
C GLU A 356 -30.62 -22.10 28.13
N LEU A 357 -30.85 -20.78 28.24
CA LEU A 357 -29.94 -19.77 27.70
C LEU A 357 -28.71 -19.58 28.59
N ARG A 358 -28.80 -19.93 29.87
CA ARG A 358 -27.72 -19.76 30.84
C ARG A 358 -26.52 -20.65 30.51
N GLY A 359 -26.77 -21.86 30.02
CA GLY A 359 -25.74 -22.78 29.50
C GLY A 359 -25.05 -22.22 28.26
N ILE A 360 -25.82 -21.74 27.28
CA ILE A 360 -25.30 -21.18 26.02
C ILE A 360 -24.43 -19.93 26.30
N VAL A 361 -24.88 -19.01 27.15
CA VAL A 361 -24.12 -17.81 27.49
C VAL A 361 -22.81 -18.13 28.22
N GLN A 362 -22.80 -19.18 29.04
CA GLN A 362 -21.57 -19.67 29.66
C GLN A 362 -20.61 -20.22 28.61
N GLU A 363 -21.09 -21.11 27.74
CA GLU A 363 -20.28 -21.68 26.65
C GLU A 363 -19.68 -20.59 25.76
N TRP A 364 -20.45 -19.57 25.39
CA TRP A 364 -19.94 -18.43 24.62
C TRP A 364 -18.87 -17.64 25.37
N GLY A 365 -19.05 -17.41 26.67
CA GLY A 365 -18.05 -16.73 27.50
C GLY A 365 -16.75 -17.52 27.62
N ASP A 366 -16.84 -18.84 27.67
CA ASP A 366 -15.68 -19.73 27.82
C ASP A 366 -14.93 -19.93 26.49
N THR A 367 -15.59 -19.76 25.34
CA THR A 367 -15.02 -20.04 24.00
C THR A 367 -14.60 -18.80 23.20
N VAL A 368 -15.11 -17.61 23.52
CA VAL A 368 -14.87 -16.39 22.72
C VAL A 368 -13.38 -16.01 22.64
N GLY A 369 -12.59 -16.28 23.69
CA GLY A 369 -11.14 -16.05 23.71
C GLY A 369 -10.39 -16.83 22.62
N ASP A 370 -10.82 -18.06 22.33
CA ASP A 370 -10.22 -18.93 21.32
C ASP A 370 -10.64 -18.55 19.89
N CYS A 371 -11.72 -17.77 19.74
CA CYS A 371 -12.27 -17.34 18.46
C CYS A 371 -11.52 -16.14 17.84
N GLY A 372 -10.38 -15.72 18.40
CA GLY A 372 -9.68 -14.50 17.98
C GLY A 372 -9.29 -14.45 16.49
N MET A 373 -8.99 -15.58 15.83
CA MET A 373 -8.73 -15.57 14.38
C MET A 373 -10.00 -15.31 13.55
N GLU A 374 -11.11 -15.95 13.90
CA GLU A 374 -12.38 -15.76 13.21
C GLU A 374 -12.93 -14.34 13.44
N LEU A 375 -12.83 -13.83 14.68
CA LEU A 375 -13.22 -12.45 14.99
C LEU A 375 -12.39 -11.43 14.21
N ARG A 376 -11.08 -11.62 14.06
CA ARG A 376 -10.24 -10.79 13.19
C ARG A 376 -10.76 -10.75 11.75
N SER A 377 -11.12 -11.91 11.20
CA SER A 377 -11.66 -12.03 9.84
C SER A 377 -13.03 -11.34 9.70
N ARG A 378 -13.91 -11.48 10.70
CA ARG A 378 -15.22 -10.82 10.72
C ARG A 378 -15.11 -9.32 10.85
N LEU A 379 -14.30 -8.82 11.78
CA LEU A 379 -14.08 -7.38 11.98
C LEU A 379 -13.53 -6.74 10.69
N ARG A 380 -12.52 -7.34 10.05
CA ARG A 380 -12.03 -6.86 8.74
C ARG A 380 -13.12 -6.76 7.66
N ARG A 381 -14.07 -7.70 7.64
CA ARG A 381 -15.21 -7.69 6.69
C ARG A 381 -16.38 -6.80 7.12
N ALA A 382 -16.49 -6.49 8.41
CA ALA A 382 -17.56 -5.67 8.96
C ALA A 382 -17.21 -4.18 8.97
N SER A 383 -15.93 -3.83 9.10
CA SER A 383 -15.49 -2.43 9.14
C SER A 383 -15.91 -1.66 7.89
N ASN A 384 -16.59 -0.55 8.07
CA ASN A 384 -17.06 0.33 6.98
C ASN A 384 -16.20 1.58 6.82
N LEU A 385 -15.30 1.88 7.77
CA LEU A 385 -14.35 2.98 7.68
C LEU A 385 -12.91 2.47 7.78
N VAL A 386 -12.23 2.30 6.65
CA VAL A 386 -10.91 1.64 6.60
C VAL A 386 -9.82 2.65 6.30
N PHE A 387 -8.84 2.76 7.20
CA PHE A 387 -7.67 3.63 7.07
C PHE A 387 -6.42 2.80 6.76
N CYS A 388 -5.81 3.01 5.60
CA CYS A 388 -4.54 2.37 5.25
C CYS A 388 -3.65 3.30 4.43
N THR A 389 -2.32 3.18 4.54
CA THR A 389 -1.43 3.94 3.66
C THR A 389 -1.58 3.45 2.22
N THR A 390 -1.27 4.29 1.23
CA THR A 390 -1.36 3.89 -0.19
C THR A 390 -0.54 2.63 -0.48
N GLY A 391 0.65 2.50 0.11
CA GLY A 391 1.48 1.30 -0.02
C GLY A 391 0.93 0.04 0.69
N ALA A 392 0.00 0.20 1.64
CA ALA A 392 -0.68 -0.90 2.31
C ALA A 392 -2.07 -1.20 1.71
N ALA A 393 -2.55 -0.39 0.76
CA ALA A 393 -3.85 -0.53 0.12
C ALA A 393 -3.85 -1.62 -0.97
N THR A 394 -3.34 -2.82 -0.66
CA THR A 394 -3.27 -3.95 -1.60
C THR A 394 -4.19 -5.08 -1.17
N GLU A 395 -4.55 -5.97 -2.10
CA GLU A 395 -5.36 -7.17 -1.81
C GLU A 395 -4.77 -8.01 -0.68
N ASN A 396 -3.44 -8.02 -0.51
CA ASN A 396 -2.77 -8.76 0.56
C ASN A 396 -3.14 -8.26 1.97
N TYR A 397 -3.44 -6.97 2.11
CA TYR A 397 -3.74 -6.32 3.38
C TYR A 397 -5.24 -6.00 3.55
N LEU A 398 -5.96 -5.74 2.45
CA LEU A 398 -7.38 -5.43 2.44
C LEU A 398 -8.26 -6.66 2.14
N GLY A 399 -7.72 -7.68 1.47
CA GLY A 399 -8.43 -8.90 1.10
C GLY A 399 -8.87 -9.73 2.31
N SER A 400 -10.01 -10.41 2.17
CA SER A 400 -10.44 -11.39 3.17
C SER A 400 -9.51 -12.60 3.17
N VAL A 401 -9.34 -13.23 4.34
CA VAL A 401 -8.58 -14.49 4.49
C VAL A 401 -9.05 -15.58 3.49
N THR A 402 -10.29 -15.47 2.97
CA THR A 402 -10.86 -16.37 1.98
C THR A 402 -10.33 -16.24 0.54
N SER A 403 -9.86 -15.08 0.08
CA SER A 403 -9.32 -14.96 -1.30
C SER A 403 -7.98 -15.68 -1.48
N ARG A 404 -7.22 -15.83 -0.38
CA ARG A 404 -5.90 -16.47 -0.38
C ARG A 404 -5.96 -17.98 -0.64
N PHE A 405 -7.08 -18.64 -0.31
CA PHE A 405 -7.26 -20.08 -0.57
C PHE A 405 -7.67 -20.40 -2.01
N LEU A 406 -8.33 -19.46 -2.71
CA LEU A 406 -8.73 -19.67 -4.10
C LEU A 406 -7.55 -19.52 -5.08
N ARG A 407 -6.57 -18.65 -4.79
CA ARG A 407 -5.38 -18.48 -5.67
C ARG A 407 -4.27 -19.51 -5.47
N LEU A 408 -4.21 -20.20 -4.33
CA LEU A 408 -3.25 -21.30 -4.11
C LEU A 408 -3.59 -22.56 -4.94
N GLY A 409 -4.76 -22.60 -5.59
CA GLY A 409 -5.16 -23.67 -6.50
C GLY A 409 -4.60 -23.58 -7.93
N ASP A 410 -4.08 -22.42 -8.35
CA ASP A 410 -3.77 -22.16 -9.77
C ASP A 410 -2.27 -22.16 -10.12
N HIS A 411 -1.42 -22.50 -9.15
CA HIS A 411 0.03 -22.68 -9.34
C HIS A 411 0.50 -24.10 -9.02
N ARG A 412 -0.08 -25.10 -9.70
CA ARG A 412 0.58 -26.40 -9.91
C ARG A 412 0.32 -26.87 -11.35
N GLY A 413 1.34 -26.77 -12.21
CA GLY A 413 1.24 -27.38 -13.53
C GLY A 413 2.31 -26.99 -14.55
N GLY A 414 3.58 -26.95 -14.16
CA GLY A 414 4.67 -27.00 -15.15
C GLY A 414 4.62 -28.35 -15.88
N ARG A 415 4.24 -28.35 -17.16
CA ARG A 415 4.40 -29.50 -18.05
C ARG A 415 5.78 -29.46 -18.70
N GLN A 416 6.73 -30.19 -18.13
CA GLN A 416 7.78 -30.83 -18.94
C GLN A 416 7.18 -32.12 -19.53
N GLY A 417 7.36 -32.30 -20.83
CA GLY A 417 6.94 -33.51 -21.53
C GLY A 417 7.85 -34.70 -21.24
N LEU A 418 7.30 -35.90 -21.39
CA LEU A 418 7.96 -37.07 -22.00
C LEU A 418 6.91 -38.16 -22.32
N ALA A 419 6.76 -38.37 -23.63
CA ALA A 419 6.46 -39.57 -24.41
C ALA A 419 5.70 -40.82 -23.86
N HIS A 420 4.75 -41.23 -24.70
CA HIS A 420 4.32 -42.58 -25.10
C HIS A 420 3.62 -43.54 -24.11
N GLY A 421 2.36 -43.87 -24.47
CA GLY A 421 1.62 -45.04 -24.00
C GLY A 421 0.27 -45.13 -24.69
N THR A 422 0.22 -45.88 -25.79
CA THR A 422 -0.97 -46.25 -26.58
C THR A 422 -2.01 -47.00 -25.75
N GLY A 423 -3.32 -46.71 -25.93
CA GLY A 423 -4.37 -47.58 -25.40
C GLY A 423 -5.78 -47.00 -25.50
N HIS A 424 -6.48 -47.40 -26.57
CA HIS A 424 -7.93 -47.55 -26.73
C HIS A 424 -8.94 -46.59 -26.06
N ALA A 425 -9.67 -45.86 -26.91
CA ALA A 425 -11.02 -45.38 -26.64
C ALA A 425 -12.06 -46.50 -26.81
N PRO A 426 -13.20 -46.39 -26.12
CA PRO A 426 -14.47 -46.78 -26.72
C PRO A 426 -15.45 -45.61 -26.78
N ASP A 427 -16.02 -45.46 -27.98
CA ASP A 427 -17.29 -44.82 -28.28
C ASP A 427 -18.43 -45.34 -27.40
N LEU A 428 -19.20 -44.43 -26.81
CA LEU A 428 -20.66 -44.53 -26.60
C LEU A 428 -21.14 -43.06 -26.51
N GLY A 429 -21.88 -42.50 -27.47
CA GLY A 429 -23.14 -42.99 -27.98
C GLY A 429 -24.24 -42.08 -27.41
N GLY A 430 -24.64 -41.08 -28.18
CA GLY A 430 -25.72 -40.16 -27.82
C GLY A 430 -27.09 -40.84 -27.84
N ALA A 431 -27.99 -40.36 -26.98
CA ALA A 431 -29.43 -40.57 -27.12
C ALA A 431 -30.20 -39.41 -26.45
N THR A 432 -31.29 -39.06 -27.11
CA THR A 432 -32.11 -37.84 -27.08
C THR A 432 -33.36 -37.93 -26.20
N ALA A 433 -33.93 -36.73 -25.87
CA ALA A 433 -35.33 -36.41 -25.51
C ALA A 433 -35.91 -37.01 -24.21
N GLY A 434 -36.36 -36.25 -23.20
CA GLY A 434 -37.47 -35.26 -23.14
C GLY A 434 -38.64 -35.88 -22.33
N PRO A 435 -39.61 -35.15 -21.75
CA PRO A 435 -39.77 -33.69 -21.61
C PRO A 435 -39.23 -33.11 -20.30
#